data_AF-A0A3D5SQB4-F1
#
_entry.id   AF-A0A3D5SQB4-F1
#
_cell.length_a   1.000
_cell.length_b   1.000
_cell.length_c   1.000
_cell.angle_alpha   90.00
_cell.angle_beta   90.00
_cell.angle_gamma   90.00
#
_symmetry.space_group_name_H-M   'P 1'
#
loop_
_entity.id
_entity.type
_entity.pdbx_description
1 polymer ?
#
loop_
_entity_poly.entity_id
_entity_poly.type
_entity_poly.pdbx_seq_one_letter_code
_entity_poly.pdbx_strand_id
1 'polypeptide(L)'
;MPVRAVSTALVLFSVPFIPETAAAQKKSAVTRPKANPTAPNKTKPVDELTRLRHEFIQATKDYKGSLEKLLVINEKNVRKAEDRLTQSKELFAAGLISKNDFEGSERAVAEAKAKVTEVNQRIASADTQIADTLLEAEAETKLAKTKPLPKGGFVKTASFIRYNGGTAWALSDAWKVQRFFLDVFKKPLPIAVFGQGAIHDRWRLDHHNAMDVSLHPDGPEGQALLRFLRSNGIPFLAFRESIPGTATGPHIHIGRPSHRY
;
A
#
# COMPACT_ATOMS: atom_id res chain seq x y z
N MET A 1 -49.91 7.44 -20.67
CA MET A 1 -49.15 8.68 -21.00
C MET A 1 -47.70 8.50 -20.57
N PRO A 2 -46.71 9.04 -21.31
CA PRO A 2 -45.92 8.27 -22.28
C PRO A 2 -44.51 7.86 -21.81
N VAL A 3 -43.98 6.84 -22.48
CA VAL A 3 -42.57 6.41 -22.46
C VAL A 3 -41.70 7.47 -23.15
N ARG A 4 -40.59 7.89 -22.51
CA ARG A 4 -39.56 8.72 -23.13
C ARG A 4 -38.25 7.94 -23.23
N ALA A 5 -37.90 7.57 -24.45
CA ALA A 5 -36.57 7.15 -24.84
C ALA A 5 -35.65 8.38 -24.92
N VAL A 6 -34.45 8.29 -24.35
CA VAL A 6 -33.39 9.28 -24.54
C VAL A 6 -32.27 8.60 -25.33
N SER A 7 -32.18 8.95 -26.60
CA SER A 7 -31.06 8.62 -27.48
C SER A 7 -29.93 9.62 -27.23
N THR A 8 -28.77 9.14 -26.80
CA THR A 8 -27.55 9.95 -26.69
C THR A 8 -26.67 9.64 -27.90
N ALA A 9 -26.52 10.62 -28.79
CA ALA A 9 -25.71 10.53 -30.00
C ALA A 9 -24.21 10.60 -29.69
N LEU A 10 -23.46 9.66 -30.25
CA LEU A 10 -22.00 9.56 -30.22
C LEU A 10 -21.43 10.43 -31.36
N VAL A 11 -20.69 11.49 -31.03
CA VAL A 11 -19.97 12.31 -32.02
C VAL A 11 -18.54 11.77 -32.17
N LEU A 12 -18.27 11.14 -33.31
CA LEU A 12 -16.94 10.72 -33.76
C LEU A 12 -16.23 11.90 -34.45
N PHE A 13 -15.09 12.32 -33.91
CA PHE A 13 -14.22 13.33 -34.54
C PHE A 13 -13.14 12.62 -35.37
N SER A 14 -13.29 12.65 -36.70
CA SER A 14 -12.31 12.17 -37.68
C SER A 14 -11.35 13.30 -38.06
N VAL A 15 -10.05 13.11 -37.86
CA VAL A 15 -9.00 14.05 -38.31
C VAL A 15 -8.40 13.53 -39.62
N PRO A 16 -8.30 14.36 -40.68
CA PRO A 16 -7.76 13.92 -41.97
C PRO A 16 -6.23 13.92 -42.01
N PHE A 17 -5.69 12.88 -42.65
CA PHE A 17 -4.30 12.69 -43.06
C PHE A 17 -3.96 13.62 -44.25
N ILE A 18 -2.86 14.35 -44.18
CA ILE A 18 -2.24 15.05 -45.32
C ILE A 18 -0.91 14.37 -45.63
N PRO A 19 -0.63 13.95 -46.88
CA PRO A 19 0.68 13.44 -47.27
C PRO A 19 1.55 14.60 -47.77
N GLU A 20 2.71 14.81 -47.15
CA GLU A 20 3.71 15.77 -47.63
C GLU A 20 4.81 15.02 -48.39
N THR A 21 4.91 15.31 -49.68
CA THR A 21 5.93 14.82 -50.61
C THR A 21 7.24 15.59 -50.41
N ALA A 22 8.31 14.92 -49.97
CA ALA A 22 9.64 15.52 -49.90
C ALA A 22 10.51 15.06 -51.08
N ALA A 23 10.82 16.01 -51.96
CA ALA A 23 11.78 15.88 -53.05
C ALA A 23 13.23 15.84 -52.53
N ALA A 24 14.06 15.08 -53.24
CA ALA A 24 15.49 14.92 -52.97
C ALA A 24 16.31 16.11 -53.48
N GLN A 25 17.22 16.63 -52.64
CA GLN A 25 18.36 17.45 -53.08
C GLN A 25 19.65 17.02 -52.37
N LYS A 26 20.69 16.79 -53.18
CA LYS A 26 22.02 16.34 -52.78
C LYS A 26 22.96 17.54 -52.53
N LYS A 27 23.79 17.36 -51.49
CA LYS A 27 25.17 17.84 -51.23
C LYS A 27 25.41 19.34 -51.05
N SER A 28 25.93 19.69 -49.87
CA SER A 28 27.29 20.21 -49.70
C SER A 28 27.79 20.02 -48.27
N ALA A 29 29.03 19.56 -48.14
CA ALA A 29 29.70 19.25 -46.88
C ALA A 29 30.15 20.53 -46.17
N VAL A 30 29.77 20.66 -44.89
CA VAL A 30 30.38 21.60 -43.94
C VAL A 30 30.69 20.83 -42.67
N THR A 31 31.98 20.72 -42.37
CA THR A 31 32.56 20.07 -41.20
C THR A 31 32.09 20.80 -39.93
N ARG A 32 31.38 20.10 -39.04
CA ARG A 32 31.06 20.56 -37.67
C ARG A 32 31.78 19.67 -36.65
N PRO A 33 32.34 20.24 -35.56
CA PRO A 33 33.09 19.48 -34.56
C PRO A 33 32.17 18.55 -33.77
N LYS A 34 32.70 17.36 -33.44
CA LYS A 34 32.01 16.31 -32.67
C LYS A 34 31.51 16.85 -31.33
N ALA A 35 30.19 17.05 -31.23
CA ALA A 35 29.52 17.10 -29.94
C ALA A 35 29.39 15.67 -29.42
N ASN A 36 30.01 15.38 -28.27
CA ASN A 36 29.73 14.18 -27.50
C ASN A 36 28.24 14.17 -27.13
N PRO A 37 27.48 13.10 -27.40
CA PRO A 37 26.17 12.96 -26.81
C PRO A 37 26.38 12.62 -25.32
N THR A 38 26.19 13.61 -24.46
CA THR A 38 26.04 13.38 -23.02
C THR A 38 24.82 12.49 -22.84
N ALA A 39 25.06 11.22 -22.51
CA ALA A 39 24.01 10.29 -22.14
C ALA A 39 23.22 10.87 -20.95
N PRO A 40 21.88 10.77 -20.92
CA PRO A 40 21.13 11.11 -19.72
C PRO A 40 21.61 10.19 -18.59
N ASN A 41 22.07 10.81 -17.50
CA ASN A 41 22.53 10.13 -16.30
C ASN A 41 21.36 9.28 -15.77
N LYS A 42 21.41 7.97 -16.02
CA LYS A 42 20.43 7.01 -15.48
C LYS A 42 20.71 6.88 -13.99
N THR A 43 20.06 7.69 -13.18
CA THR A 43 19.98 7.47 -11.73
C THR A 43 19.49 6.04 -11.50
N LYS A 44 20.23 5.27 -10.69
CA LYS A 44 19.90 3.87 -10.43
C LYS A 44 18.56 3.81 -9.67
N PRO A 45 17.66 2.85 -9.94
CA PRO A 45 16.35 2.74 -9.27
C PRO A 45 16.40 2.74 -7.72
N VAL A 46 17.52 2.27 -7.14
CA VAL A 46 17.75 2.25 -5.69
C VAL A 46 17.94 3.65 -5.10
N ASP A 47 18.54 4.58 -5.86
CA ASP A 47 18.80 5.96 -5.44
C ASP A 47 17.51 6.78 -5.43
N GLU A 48 16.66 6.57 -6.44
CA GLU A 48 15.34 7.19 -6.53
C GLU A 48 14.39 6.74 -5.41
N LEU A 49 14.35 5.45 -5.11
CA LEU A 49 13.53 4.92 -4.02
C LEU A 49 13.95 5.48 -2.64
N THR A 50 15.26 5.62 -2.42
CA THR A 50 15.81 6.21 -1.19
C THR A 50 15.38 7.66 -1.04
N ARG A 51 15.42 8.44 -2.13
CA ARG A 51 14.93 9.83 -2.15
C ARG A 51 13.43 9.90 -1.85
N LEU A 52 12.62 9.08 -2.51
CA LEU A 52 11.16 9.07 -2.32
C LEU A 52 10.77 8.74 -0.87
N ARG A 53 11.47 7.80 -0.24
CA ARG A 53 11.26 7.49 1.20
C ARG A 53 11.59 8.67 2.09
N HIS A 54 12.69 9.35 1.83
CA HIS A 54 13.08 10.53 2.58
C HIS A 54 12.02 11.65 2.44
N GLU A 55 11.56 11.92 1.21
CA GLU A 55 10.49 12.88 0.93
C GLU A 55 9.18 12.50 1.65
N PHE A 56 8.80 11.22 1.64
CA PHE A 56 7.62 10.72 2.34
C PHE A 56 7.72 10.90 3.86
N ILE A 57 8.86 10.53 4.46
CA ILE A 57 9.10 10.71 5.89
C ILE A 57 9.02 12.20 6.26
N GLN A 58 9.60 13.08 5.45
CA GLN A 58 9.58 14.51 5.70
C GLN A 58 8.15 15.07 5.61
N ALA A 59 7.42 14.75 4.54
CA ALA A 59 6.03 15.17 4.39
C ALA A 59 5.13 14.67 5.54
N THR A 60 5.36 13.44 6.01
CA THR A 60 4.61 12.86 7.13
C THR A 60 4.94 13.54 8.46
N LYS A 61 6.19 13.96 8.68
CA LYS A 61 6.59 14.78 9.83
C LYS A 61 5.93 16.16 9.79
N ASP A 62 5.90 16.80 8.62
CA ASP A 62 5.27 18.12 8.45
C ASP A 62 3.75 18.02 8.67
N TYR A 63 3.13 16.94 8.21
CA TYR A 63 1.73 16.61 8.47
C TYR A 63 1.47 16.39 9.97
N LYS A 64 2.29 15.60 10.66
CA LYS A 64 2.21 15.40 12.11
C LYS A 64 2.32 16.73 12.86
N GLY A 65 3.28 17.58 12.52
CA GLY A 65 3.42 18.91 13.13
C GLY A 65 2.19 19.80 12.91
N SER A 66 1.48 19.63 11.79
CA SER A 66 0.21 20.32 11.55
C SER A 66 -0.94 19.76 12.41
N LEU A 67 -0.98 18.43 12.62
CA LEU A 67 -1.93 17.79 13.51
C LEU A 67 -1.71 18.16 14.98
N GLU A 68 -0.46 18.30 15.43
CA GLU A 68 -0.15 18.75 16.79
C GLU A 68 -0.66 20.18 17.04
N LYS A 69 -0.51 21.08 16.07
CA LYS A 69 -1.12 22.42 16.13
C LYS A 69 -2.64 22.35 16.21
N LEU A 70 -3.27 21.46 15.44
CA LEU A 70 -4.71 21.24 15.46
C LEU A 70 -5.19 20.65 16.80
N LEU A 71 -4.40 19.77 17.40
CA LEU A 71 -4.69 19.18 18.71
C LEU A 71 -4.80 20.27 19.77
N VAL A 72 -3.84 21.20 19.82
CA VAL A 72 -3.88 22.34 20.76
C VAL A 72 -5.14 23.19 20.58
N ILE A 73 -5.62 23.38 19.35
CA ILE A 73 -6.86 24.11 19.07
C ILE A 73 -8.06 23.33 19.60
N ASN A 74 -8.12 22.02 19.36
CA ASN A 74 -9.23 21.17 19.81
C ASN A 74 -9.27 21.02 21.33
N GLU A 75 -8.12 20.92 22.01
CA GLU A 75 -8.06 20.93 23.48
C GLU A 75 -8.59 22.22 24.08
N LYS A 76 -8.29 23.38 23.47
CA LYS A 76 -8.90 24.66 23.87
C LYS A 76 -10.41 24.66 23.66
N ASN A 77 -10.91 24.03 22.60
CA ASN A 77 -12.34 23.91 22.36
C ASN A 77 -13.04 23.00 23.37
N VAL A 78 -12.40 21.91 23.81
CA VAL A 78 -12.89 21.06 24.90
C VAL A 78 -13.03 21.86 26.19
N ARG A 79 -11.99 22.60 26.60
CA ARG A 79 -12.04 23.44 27.81
C ARG A 79 -13.21 24.44 27.76
N LYS A 80 -13.35 25.16 26.63
CA LYS A 80 -14.46 26.09 26.43
C LYS A 80 -15.83 25.42 26.48
N ALA A 81 -15.96 24.19 25.99
CA ALA A 81 -17.21 23.43 26.05
C ALA A 81 -17.51 22.96 27.49
N GLU A 82 -16.49 22.55 28.24
CA GLU A 82 -16.62 22.14 29.65
C GLU A 82 -17.00 23.33 30.55
N ASP A 83 -16.44 24.51 30.30
CA ASP A 83 -16.83 25.74 31.00
C ASP A 83 -18.31 26.07 30.76
N ARG A 84 -18.77 25.95 29.51
CA ARG A 84 -20.19 26.14 29.14
C ARG A 84 -21.10 25.09 29.75
N LEU A 85 -20.67 23.83 29.81
CA LEU A 85 -21.43 22.76 30.47
C LEU A 85 -21.61 23.10 31.96
N THR A 86 -20.55 23.58 32.62
CA THR A 86 -20.60 24.00 34.03
C THR A 86 -21.63 25.13 34.24
N GLN A 87 -21.57 26.18 33.41
CA GLN A 87 -22.55 27.28 33.45
C GLN A 87 -23.98 26.79 33.19
N SER A 88 -24.17 25.93 32.19
CA SER A 88 -25.49 25.39 31.85
C SER A 88 -26.07 24.53 32.99
N LYS A 89 -25.22 23.81 33.73
CA LYS A 89 -25.64 23.01 34.87
C LYS A 89 -26.21 23.89 36.00
N GLU A 90 -25.56 25.02 36.27
CA GLU A 90 -26.03 26.00 37.26
C GLU A 90 -27.36 26.63 36.83
N LEU A 91 -27.46 27.07 35.56
CA LEU A 91 -28.69 27.65 35.02
C LEU A 91 -29.84 26.64 34.98
N PHE A 92 -29.57 25.37 34.69
CA PHE A 92 -30.59 24.32 34.69
C PHE A 92 -31.08 24.03 36.11
N ALA A 93 -30.18 23.96 37.08
CA ALA A 93 -30.53 23.82 38.49
C ALA A 93 -31.37 25.00 39.02
N ALA A 94 -31.14 26.20 38.49
CA ALA A 94 -31.93 27.40 38.76
C ALA A 94 -33.25 27.49 37.98
N GLY A 95 -33.54 26.53 37.08
CA GLY A 95 -34.73 26.53 36.23
C GLY A 95 -34.73 27.59 35.12
N LEU A 96 -33.56 28.17 34.80
CA LEU A 96 -33.40 29.25 33.83
C LEU A 96 -33.20 28.77 32.38
N ILE A 97 -32.86 27.50 32.18
CA ILE A 97 -32.75 26.88 30.84
C ILE A 97 -33.54 25.57 30.79
N SER A 98 -33.88 25.12 29.57
CA SER A 98 -34.59 23.86 29.38
C SER A 98 -33.65 22.66 29.51
N LYS A 99 -34.23 21.47 29.74
CA LYS A 99 -33.48 20.20 29.73
C LYS A 99 -32.76 19.98 28.40
N ASN A 100 -33.39 20.33 27.28
CA ASN A 100 -32.80 20.18 25.95
C ASN A 100 -31.55 21.06 25.75
N ASP A 101 -31.53 22.25 26.35
CA ASP A 101 -30.38 23.16 26.30
C ASP A 101 -29.21 22.63 27.12
N PHE A 102 -29.48 22.07 28.30
CA PHE A 102 -28.49 21.38 29.13
C PHE A 102 -27.90 20.15 28.41
N GLU A 103 -28.75 19.28 27.85
CA GLU A 103 -28.28 18.14 27.04
C GLU A 103 -27.54 18.59 25.77
N GLY A 104 -27.82 19.79 25.26
CA GLY A 104 -27.07 20.42 24.18
C GLY A 104 -25.62 20.73 24.55
N SER A 105 -25.36 21.24 25.76
CA SER A 105 -24.00 21.51 26.24
C SER A 105 -23.23 20.22 26.53
N GLU A 106 -23.89 19.18 27.04
CA GLU A 106 -23.29 17.85 27.22
C GLU A 106 -22.83 17.26 25.88
N ARG A 107 -23.69 17.32 24.85
CA ARG A 107 -23.34 16.90 23.48
C ARG A 107 -22.16 17.69 22.92
N ALA A 108 -22.12 19.00 23.14
CA ALA A 108 -21.02 19.83 22.67
C ALA A 108 -19.66 19.43 23.28
N VAL A 109 -19.63 19.04 24.57
CA VAL A 109 -18.42 18.49 25.20
C VAL A 109 -18.03 17.16 24.58
N ALA A 110 -18.99 16.26 24.37
CA ALA A 110 -18.75 14.95 23.76
C ALA A 110 -18.17 15.10 22.33
N GLU A 111 -18.74 15.97 21.51
CA GLU A 111 -18.25 16.26 20.16
C GLU A 111 -16.84 16.86 20.15
N ALA A 112 -16.55 17.78 21.08
CA ALA A 112 -15.22 18.37 21.19
C ALA A 112 -14.16 17.31 21.59
N LYS A 113 -14.49 16.41 22.52
CA LYS A 113 -13.62 15.29 22.93
C LYS A 113 -13.43 14.26 21.81
N ALA A 114 -14.47 14.01 21.01
CA ALA A 114 -14.37 13.14 19.85
C ALA A 114 -13.35 13.69 18.83
N LYS A 115 -13.34 15.00 18.57
CA LYS A 115 -12.35 15.64 17.68
C LYS A 115 -10.91 15.52 18.20
N VAL A 116 -10.70 15.64 19.52
CA VAL A 116 -9.38 15.40 20.13
C VAL A 116 -8.93 13.96 19.91
N THR A 117 -9.83 13.01 20.14
CA THR A 117 -9.56 11.57 19.94
C THR A 117 -9.20 11.26 18.49
N GLU A 118 -9.95 11.81 17.54
CA GLU A 118 -9.70 11.66 16.10
C GLU A 118 -8.32 12.22 15.71
N VAL A 119 -7.95 13.41 16.17
CA VAL A 119 -6.63 14.00 15.89
C VAL A 119 -5.52 13.14 16.48
N ASN A 120 -5.67 12.64 17.71
CA ASN A 120 -4.70 11.75 18.34
C ASN A 120 -4.52 10.44 17.55
N GLN A 121 -5.60 9.86 17.02
CA GLN A 121 -5.53 8.68 16.16
C GLN A 121 -4.75 8.98 14.87
N ARG A 122 -4.96 10.15 14.25
CA ARG A 122 -4.22 10.57 13.05
C ARG A 122 -2.73 10.78 13.34
N ILE A 123 -2.37 11.33 14.50
CA ILE A 123 -0.97 11.46 14.95
C ILE A 123 -0.33 10.08 15.12
N ALA A 124 -1.00 9.15 15.81
CA ALA A 124 -0.50 7.79 15.99
C ALA A 124 -0.33 7.05 14.65
N SER A 125 -1.25 7.26 13.71
CA SER A 125 -1.13 6.73 12.35
C SER A 125 0.09 7.28 11.62
N ALA A 126 0.37 8.58 11.72
CA ALA A 126 1.54 9.20 11.10
C ALA A 126 2.85 8.66 11.70
N ASP A 127 2.90 8.44 13.02
CA ASP A 127 4.04 7.82 13.69
C ASP A 127 4.27 6.38 13.21
N THR A 128 3.18 5.62 13.04
CA THR A 128 3.23 4.25 12.49
C THR A 128 3.79 4.25 11.07
N GLN A 129 3.33 5.15 10.20
CA GLN A 129 3.81 5.26 8.80
C GLN A 129 5.31 5.59 8.71
N ILE A 130 5.79 6.49 9.58
CA ILE A 130 7.22 6.82 9.66
C ILE A 130 8.02 5.60 10.14
N ALA A 131 7.57 4.93 11.20
CA ALA A 131 8.24 3.75 11.74
C ALA A 131 8.30 2.60 10.72
N ASP A 132 7.20 2.35 10.01
CA ASP A 132 7.08 1.33 8.97
C ASP A 132 8.06 1.60 7.82
N THR A 133 8.11 2.85 7.32
CA THR A 133 9.02 3.24 6.23
C THR A 133 10.49 3.08 6.63
N LEU A 134 10.84 3.43 7.87
CA LEU A 134 12.19 3.25 8.41
C LEU A 134 12.54 1.76 8.55
N LEU A 135 11.61 0.95 9.05
CA LEU A 135 11.78 -0.49 9.18
C LEU A 135 11.97 -1.18 7.82
N GLU A 136 11.25 -0.72 6.79
CA GLU A 136 11.42 -1.19 5.41
C GLU A 136 12.78 -0.84 4.83
N ALA A 137 13.24 0.40 4.99
CA ALA A 137 14.57 0.81 4.57
C ALA A 137 15.66 0.00 5.29
N GLU A 138 15.49 -0.28 6.58
CA GLU A 138 16.37 -1.16 7.33
C GLU A 138 16.30 -2.62 6.86
N ALA A 139 15.11 -3.13 6.56
CA ALA A 139 14.94 -4.50 6.10
C ALA A 139 15.59 -4.70 4.73
N GLU A 140 15.44 -3.76 3.81
CA GLU A 140 16.11 -3.81 2.50
C GLU A 140 17.63 -3.71 2.62
N THR A 141 18.13 -2.79 3.45
CA THR A 141 19.58 -2.70 3.69
C THR A 141 20.14 -3.94 4.37
N LYS A 142 19.38 -4.58 5.28
CA LYS A 142 19.73 -5.87 5.88
C LYS A 142 19.68 -6.97 4.84
N LEU A 143 18.62 -7.12 4.04
CA LEU A 143 18.50 -8.13 2.98
C LEU A 143 19.60 -8.01 1.93
N ALA A 144 19.98 -6.78 1.55
CA ALA A 144 21.08 -6.53 0.64
C ALA A 144 22.46 -6.90 1.23
N LYS A 145 22.58 -6.94 2.56
CA LYS A 145 23.83 -7.23 3.30
C LYS A 145 23.88 -8.64 3.89
N THR A 146 22.76 -9.33 4.07
CA THR A 146 22.71 -10.64 4.73
C THR A 146 22.79 -11.80 3.75
N LYS A 147 23.60 -12.81 4.12
CA LYS A 147 23.56 -14.17 3.59
C LYS A 147 22.11 -14.71 3.52
N PRO A 148 21.83 -15.72 2.66
CA PRO A 148 20.50 -16.29 2.51
C PRO A 148 19.84 -16.60 3.86
N LEU A 149 18.57 -16.23 4.02
CA LEU A 149 17.80 -16.48 5.24
C LEU A 149 17.97 -17.97 5.63
N PRO A 150 18.34 -18.32 6.87
CA PRO A 150 18.55 -19.71 7.24
C PRO A 150 17.25 -20.50 7.16
N LYS A 151 17.37 -21.83 7.09
CA LYS A 151 16.21 -22.74 7.11
C LYS A 151 15.40 -22.52 8.39
N GLY A 152 14.09 -22.33 8.25
CA GLY A 152 13.18 -21.93 9.33
C GLY A 152 13.17 -20.44 9.67
N GLY A 153 13.99 -19.62 8.99
CA GLY A 153 14.06 -18.18 9.25
C GLY A 153 12.77 -17.46 8.86
N PHE A 154 12.42 -16.45 9.65
CA PHE A 154 11.18 -15.68 9.50
C PHE A 154 11.49 -14.18 9.59
N VAL A 155 10.99 -13.40 8.63
CA VAL A 155 11.13 -11.95 8.57
C VAL A 155 9.75 -11.34 8.35
N LYS A 156 9.41 -10.31 9.11
CA LYS A 156 8.19 -9.53 8.97
C LYS A 156 8.57 -8.05 8.98
N THR A 157 8.23 -7.36 7.90
CA THR A 157 8.37 -5.90 7.74
C THR A 157 6.99 -5.27 7.66
N ALA A 158 6.88 -3.98 7.31
CA ALA A 158 5.61 -3.37 6.96
C ALA A 158 5.14 -3.83 5.57
N SER A 159 5.98 -3.76 4.52
CA SER A 159 5.61 -4.25 3.17
C SER A 159 5.39 -5.75 3.00
N PHE A 160 6.09 -6.63 3.75
CA PHE A 160 6.03 -8.07 3.47
C PHE A 160 6.34 -9.00 4.66
N ILE A 161 6.02 -10.28 4.49
CA ILE A 161 6.35 -11.38 5.41
C ILE A 161 7.06 -12.47 4.63
N ARG A 162 8.27 -12.87 5.05
CA ARG A 162 9.02 -13.98 4.45
C ARG A 162 9.22 -15.09 5.45
N TYR A 163 8.98 -16.32 5.03
CA TYR A 163 9.34 -17.51 5.78
C TYR A 163 10.16 -18.44 4.88
N ASN A 164 11.41 -18.72 5.28
CA ASN A 164 12.23 -19.71 4.61
C ASN A 164 11.96 -21.08 5.21
N GLY A 165 10.90 -21.73 4.73
CA GLY A 165 10.42 -23.01 5.23
C GLY A 165 11.47 -24.12 5.26
N GLY A 166 11.29 -25.05 6.21
CA GLY A 166 12.16 -26.21 6.37
C GLY A 166 11.83 -27.40 5.48
N THR A 167 10.64 -27.41 4.90
CA THR A 167 10.15 -28.52 4.07
C THR A 167 10.52 -28.26 2.62
N ALA A 168 10.86 -29.32 1.88
CA ALA A 168 10.98 -29.22 0.43
C ALA A 168 9.60 -28.91 -0.15
N TRP A 169 9.48 -27.81 -0.89
CA TRP A 169 8.24 -27.45 -1.58
C TRP A 169 8.31 -27.87 -3.03
N ALA A 170 7.22 -28.46 -3.52
CA ALA A 170 6.97 -28.70 -4.93
C ALA A 170 5.57 -28.22 -5.30
N LEU A 171 5.39 -27.71 -6.52
CA LEU A 171 4.07 -27.28 -7.01
C LEU A 171 3.07 -28.46 -7.05
N SER A 172 3.56 -29.70 -7.17
CA SER A 172 2.76 -30.91 -7.02
C SER A 172 2.14 -31.08 -5.62
N ASP A 173 2.66 -30.41 -4.58
CA ASP A 173 2.09 -30.40 -3.23
C ASP A 173 1.00 -29.31 -3.05
N ALA A 174 0.72 -28.50 -4.07
CA ALA A 174 -0.25 -27.41 -3.98
C ALA A 174 -1.66 -27.86 -3.56
N TRP A 175 -2.02 -29.10 -3.87
CA TRP A 175 -3.32 -29.66 -3.46
C TRP A 175 -3.51 -29.68 -1.94
N LYS A 176 -2.44 -29.80 -1.14
CA LYS A 176 -2.51 -29.77 0.33
C LYS A 176 -2.98 -28.40 0.83
N VAL A 177 -2.45 -27.34 0.22
CA VAL A 177 -2.82 -25.95 0.55
C VAL A 177 -4.25 -25.66 0.09
N GLN A 178 -4.61 -26.07 -1.14
CA GLN A 178 -5.96 -25.93 -1.66
C GLN A 178 -6.98 -26.67 -0.79
N ARG A 179 -6.64 -27.88 -0.34
CA ARG A 179 -7.50 -28.69 0.52
C ARG A 179 -7.71 -28.05 1.88
N PHE A 180 -6.64 -27.58 2.53
CA PHE A 180 -6.75 -26.80 3.77
C PHE A 180 -7.71 -25.62 3.61
N PHE A 181 -7.52 -24.83 2.55
CA PHE A 181 -8.32 -23.62 2.35
C PHE A 181 -9.79 -23.96 2.09
N LEU A 182 -10.07 -24.99 1.28
CA LEU A 182 -11.41 -25.50 1.03
C LEU A 182 -12.07 -26.02 2.30
N ASP A 183 -11.35 -26.76 3.14
CA ASP A 183 -11.90 -27.32 4.37
C ASP A 183 -12.23 -26.23 5.40
N VAL A 184 -11.41 -25.18 5.51
CA VAL A 184 -11.60 -24.08 6.48
C VAL A 184 -12.63 -23.06 6.01
N PHE A 185 -12.56 -22.63 4.74
CA PHE A 185 -13.36 -21.50 4.23
C PHE A 185 -14.51 -21.93 3.31
N LYS A 186 -14.64 -23.24 3.02
CA LYS A 186 -15.67 -23.82 2.14
C LYS A 186 -15.71 -23.19 0.74
N LYS A 187 -14.57 -22.68 0.28
CA LYS A 187 -14.39 -22.06 -1.03
C LYS A 187 -12.99 -22.40 -1.58
N PRO A 188 -12.79 -22.38 -2.91
CA PRO A 188 -11.49 -22.65 -3.49
C PRO A 188 -10.45 -21.58 -3.10
N LEU A 189 -9.18 -21.99 -3.04
CA LEU A 189 -8.07 -21.06 -2.87
C LEU A 189 -8.03 -20.11 -4.08
N PRO A 190 -8.03 -18.78 -3.90
CA PRO A 190 -8.00 -17.83 -5.00
C PRO A 190 -6.59 -17.74 -5.59
N ILE A 191 -6.22 -18.72 -6.41
CA ILE A 191 -4.92 -18.79 -7.09
C ILE A 191 -4.90 -17.74 -8.20
N ALA A 192 -3.92 -16.84 -8.14
CA ALA A 192 -3.66 -15.81 -9.14
C ALA A 192 -2.74 -16.34 -10.25
N VAL A 193 -1.69 -17.07 -9.86
CA VAL A 193 -0.69 -17.65 -10.76
C VAL A 193 -0.31 -19.02 -10.24
N PHE A 194 -0.32 -20.04 -11.11
CA PHE A 194 0.08 -21.40 -10.77
C PHE A 194 1.31 -21.79 -11.61
N GLY A 195 2.49 -21.76 -11.01
CA GLY A 195 3.75 -21.90 -11.75
C GLY A 195 4.14 -20.61 -12.49
N GLN A 196 4.76 -20.73 -13.65
CA GLN A 196 5.25 -19.57 -14.41
C GLN A 196 4.11 -18.71 -14.98
N GLY A 197 4.34 -17.40 -15.12
CA GLY A 197 3.35 -16.46 -15.69
C GLY A 197 3.99 -15.30 -16.46
N ALA A 198 3.19 -14.58 -17.24
CA ALA A 198 3.67 -13.56 -18.19
C ALA A 198 4.46 -12.41 -17.54
N ILE A 199 4.13 -12.03 -16.30
CA ILE A 199 4.88 -11.01 -15.56
C ILE A 199 6.27 -11.53 -15.14
N HIS A 200 6.35 -12.82 -14.81
CA HIS A 200 7.59 -13.49 -14.44
C HIS A 200 8.54 -13.56 -15.64
N ASP A 201 8.02 -13.88 -16.84
CA ASP A 201 8.81 -13.89 -18.08
C ASP A 201 9.35 -12.50 -18.43
N ARG A 202 8.48 -11.48 -18.37
CA ARG A 202 8.84 -10.08 -18.65
C ARG A 202 9.96 -9.60 -17.73
N TRP A 203 9.95 -10.03 -16.47
CA TRP A 203 10.94 -9.64 -15.47
C TRP A 203 12.11 -10.62 -15.34
N ARG A 204 12.14 -11.67 -16.16
CA ARG A 204 13.14 -12.75 -16.14
C ARG A 204 13.26 -13.40 -14.75
N LEU A 205 12.12 -13.73 -14.15
CA LEU A 205 12.01 -14.42 -12.87
C LEU A 205 11.56 -15.87 -13.08
N ASP A 206 12.22 -16.81 -12.42
CA ASP A 206 11.80 -18.22 -12.36
C ASP A 206 10.78 -18.42 -11.22
N HIS A 207 9.56 -18.77 -11.59
CA HIS A 207 8.43 -19.02 -10.71
C HIS A 207 7.82 -20.42 -10.95
N HIS A 208 8.49 -21.32 -11.68
CA HIS A 208 7.91 -22.60 -12.13
C HIS A 208 7.48 -23.52 -10.99
N ASN A 209 8.14 -23.44 -9.83
CA ASN A 209 7.84 -24.28 -8.67
C ASN A 209 7.19 -23.49 -7.52
N ALA A 210 6.43 -22.43 -7.84
CA ALA A 210 5.73 -21.60 -6.89
C ALA A 210 4.32 -21.25 -7.40
N MET A 211 3.48 -20.73 -6.52
CA MET A 211 2.16 -20.21 -6.89
C MET A 211 1.83 -18.95 -6.10
N ASP A 212 1.10 -18.03 -6.73
CA ASP A 212 0.62 -16.81 -6.10
C ASP A 212 -0.87 -16.93 -5.83
N VAL A 213 -1.31 -16.44 -4.68
CA VAL A 213 -2.72 -16.37 -4.30
C VAL A 213 -3.14 -14.93 -4.03
N SER A 214 -4.31 -14.55 -4.56
CA SER A 214 -4.92 -13.22 -4.42
C SER A 214 -5.56 -13.04 -3.05
N LEU A 215 -4.76 -13.16 -1.99
CA LEU A 215 -5.17 -12.89 -0.61
C LEU A 215 -4.32 -11.79 -0.01
N HIS A 216 -4.96 -10.88 0.71
CA HIS A 216 -4.23 -9.91 1.52
C HIS A 216 -3.62 -10.62 2.75
N PRO A 217 -2.30 -10.47 3.04
CA PRO A 217 -1.64 -11.18 4.13
C PRO A 217 -2.24 -10.93 5.51
N ASP A 218 -2.76 -9.72 5.73
CA ASP A 218 -3.38 -9.33 7.01
C ASP A 218 -4.89 -9.59 7.08
N GLY A 219 -5.52 -10.02 5.98
CA GLY A 219 -6.92 -10.45 6.00
C GLY A 219 -7.09 -11.77 6.79
N PRO A 220 -8.30 -12.08 7.29
CA PRO A 220 -8.55 -13.30 8.06
C PRO A 220 -8.09 -14.59 7.34
N GLU A 221 -8.37 -14.67 6.04
CA GLU A 221 -7.98 -15.78 5.17
C GLU A 221 -6.47 -15.86 4.93
N GLY A 222 -5.84 -14.71 4.68
CA GLY A 222 -4.38 -14.62 4.54
C GLY A 222 -3.69 -15.07 5.83
N GLN A 223 -4.11 -14.55 6.98
CA GLN A 223 -3.54 -14.91 8.28
C GLN A 223 -3.70 -16.41 8.60
N ALA A 224 -4.84 -17.01 8.28
CA ALA A 224 -5.04 -18.45 8.44
C ALA A 224 -4.11 -19.26 7.53
N LEU A 225 -3.97 -18.84 6.26
CA LEU A 225 -3.08 -19.46 5.30
C LEU A 225 -1.62 -19.36 5.74
N LEU A 226 -1.14 -18.19 6.17
CA LEU A 226 0.24 -18.01 6.64
C LEU A 226 0.56 -18.89 7.85
N ARG A 227 -0.38 -19.07 8.78
CA ARG A 227 -0.23 -20.00 9.91
C ARG A 227 -0.14 -21.46 9.44
N PHE A 228 -0.98 -21.85 8.49
CA PHE A 228 -0.93 -23.20 7.90
C PHE A 228 0.41 -23.46 7.20
N LEU A 229 0.86 -22.54 6.35
CA LEU A 229 2.12 -22.67 5.63
C LEU A 229 3.32 -22.77 6.60
N ARG A 230 3.33 -21.90 7.62
CA ARG A 230 4.40 -21.90 8.63
C ARG A 230 4.42 -23.19 9.45
N SER A 231 3.28 -23.68 9.91
CA SER A 231 3.19 -24.93 10.70
C SER A 231 3.60 -26.16 9.90
N ASN A 232 3.42 -26.15 8.58
CA ASN A 232 3.84 -27.23 7.69
C ASN A 232 5.26 -27.04 7.11
N GLY A 233 5.97 -25.99 7.54
CA GLY A 233 7.32 -25.70 7.06
C GLY A 233 7.38 -25.32 5.57
N ILE A 234 6.27 -24.87 4.98
CA ILE A 234 6.18 -24.48 3.57
C ILE A 234 6.70 -23.05 3.43
N PRO A 235 7.72 -22.79 2.58
CA PRO A 235 8.23 -21.45 2.36
C PRO A 235 7.18 -20.54 1.69
N PHE A 236 7.20 -19.26 2.06
CA PHE A 236 6.33 -18.26 1.44
C PHE A 236 6.92 -16.85 1.52
N LEU A 237 6.39 -15.97 0.68
CA LEU A 237 6.59 -14.54 0.70
C LEU A 237 5.23 -13.84 0.53
N ALA A 238 4.82 -13.04 1.50
CA ALA A 238 3.50 -12.42 1.53
C ALA A 238 3.67 -10.91 1.42
N PHE A 239 3.17 -10.32 0.34
CA PHE A 239 3.26 -8.89 0.06
C PHE A 239 1.99 -8.18 0.49
N ARG A 240 2.13 -7.08 1.22
CA ARG A 240 1.01 -6.23 1.68
C ARG A 240 0.76 -5.05 0.77
N GLU A 241 1.68 -4.78 -0.14
CA GLU A 241 1.60 -3.66 -1.07
C GLU A 241 2.38 -3.98 -2.36
N SER A 242 2.30 -3.07 -3.33
CA SER A 242 3.13 -3.12 -4.54
C SER A 242 4.58 -2.77 -4.21
N ILE A 243 5.52 -3.59 -4.66
CA ILE A 243 6.96 -3.35 -4.54
C ILE A 243 7.56 -3.28 -5.95
N PRO A 244 8.10 -2.12 -6.40
CA PRO A 244 8.64 -1.96 -7.74
C PRO A 244 9.61 -3.08 -8.16
N GLY A 245 9.34 -3.69 -9.32
CA GLY A 245 10.15 -4.77 -9.88
C GLY A 245 10.09 -6.11 -9.13
N THR A 246 9.22 -6.24 -8.12
CA THR A 246 9.05 -7.46 -7.30
C THR A 246 7.59 -7.90 -7.18
N ALA A 247 6.67 -7.00 -6.81
CA ALA A 247 5.25 -7.29 -6.58
C ALA A 247 4.35 -6.17 -7.13
N THR A 248 3.26 -6.52 -7.81
CA THR A 248 2.32 -5.53 -8.39
C THR A 248 1.19 -5.12 -7.44
N GLY A 249 1.06 -5.78 -6.29
CA GLY A 249 0.03 -5.51 -5.28
C GLY A 249 0.02 -6.58 -4.18
N PRO A 250 -0.93 -6.51 -3.24
CA PRO A 250 -0.99 -7.46 -2.13
C PRO A 250 -1.33 -8.88 -2.61
N HIS A 251 -0.49 -9.85 -2.27
CA HIS A 251 -0.69 -11.27 -2.57
C HIS A 251 0.23 -12.15 -1.72
N ILE A 252 -0.02 -13.45 -1.69
CA ILE A 252 0.85 -14.43 -1.02
C ILE A 252 1.47 -15.34 -2.08
N HIS A 253 2.79 -15.28 -2.19
CA HIS A 253 3.62 -16.18 -2.95
C HIS A 253 3.97 -17.41 -2.11
N ILE A 254 3.67 -18.60 -2.61
CA ILE A 254 3.86 -19.89 -1.93
C ILE A 254 4.93 -20.68 -2.67
N GLY A 255 5.97 -21.04 -1.95
CA GLY A 255 7.16 -21.67 -2.49
C GLY A 255 8.43 -20.90 -2.17
N ARG A 256 9.52 -21.31 -2.81
CA ARG A 256 10.78 -20.57 -2.70
C ARG A 256 10.65 -19.27 -3.51
N PRO A 257 11.26 -18.16 -3.02
CA PRO A 257 11.27 -16.91 -3.77
C PRO A 257 11.74 -17.12 -5.20
N SER A 258 11.18 -16.35 -6.13
CA SER A 258 11.67 -16.34 -7.51
C SER A 258 13.11 -15.84 -7.57
N HIS A 259 13.88 -16.41 -8.49
CA HIS A 259 15.25 -15.98 -8.77
C HIS A 259 15.34 -15.53 -10.23
N ARG A 260 16.31 -14.65 -10.54
CA ARG A 260 16.53 -14.24 -11.93
C ARG A 260 17.21 -15.38 -12.70
N TYR A 261 16.81 -15.54 -13.96
CA TYR A 261 17.59 -16.30 -14.95
C TYR A 261 18.90 -15.58 -15.29
#